data_AF-A0A6B3FIA4-F1
#
_entry.id   AF-A0A6B3FIA4-F1
#
_cell.length_a   1.000
_cell.length_b   1.000
_cell.length_c   1.000
_cell.angle_alpha   90.00
_cell.angle_beta   90.00
_cell.angle_gamma   90.00
#
_symmetry.space_group_name_H-M   'P 1'
#
loop_
_entity.id
_entity.type
_entity.pdbx_description
1 polymer ?
#
loop_
_entity_poly.entity_id
_entity_poly.type
_entity_poly.pdbx_seq_one_letter_code
_entity_poly.pdbx_strand_id
1 'polypeptide(L)'
;MTLLLVTGLAAAFAPAAAAAPLKAAASLCDTAPNWQAGSWYTAGTVVRFNGAYYIAEHDNPAYDPTISTWYWDPYTCGGGNPPTTGFPVSQAQFDQMFPNRNSFYTYSGLVSALSAYPAFANTGSTEVKRREAAAFLANVSHET
;
A
#
# COMPACT_ATOMS: atom_id res chain seq x y z
N MET A 1 -12.45 55.73 -39.30
CA MET A 1 -12.13 54.31 -39.53
C MET A 1 -11.38 53.83 -38.29
N THR A 2 -12.07 53.09 -37.42
CA THR A 2 -11.67 52.80 -36.04
C THR A 2 -10.54 51.77 -35.99
N LEU A 3 -9.56 52.05 -35.13
CA LEU A 3 -8.39 51.25 -34.80
C LEU A 3 -8.80 50.04 -33.94
N LEU A 4 -8.31 48.83 -34.26
CA LEU A 4 -8.37 47.67 -33.36
C LEU A 4 -6.97 47.07 -33.23
N LEU A 5 -6.32 47.31 -32.08
CA LEU A 5 -5.11 46.59 -31.66
C LEU A 5 -5.52 45.22 -31.12
N VAL A 6 -5.00 44.14 -31.70
CA VAL A 6 -5.08 42.79 -31.13
C VAL A 6 -3.71 42.49 -30.51
N THR A 7 -3.65 42.44 -29.18
CA THR A 7 -2.49 41.95 -28.44
C THR A 7 -2.46 40.43 -28.50
N GLY A 8 -1.48 39.87 -29.22
CA GLY A 8 -1.20 38.44 -29.23
C GLY A 8 -0.51 38.00 -27.94
N LEU A 9 -1.15 37.10 -27.18
CA LEU A 9 -0.54 36.43 -26.03
C LEU A 9 0.30 35.25 -26.55
N ALA A 10 1.63 35.39 -26.52
CA ALA A 10 2.53 34.29 -26.81
C ALA A 10 2.61 33.35 -25.59
N ALA A 11 2.07 32.14 -25.71
CA ALA A 11 2.25 31.10 -24.71
C ALA A 11 3.67 30.54 -24.80
N ALA A 12 4.50 30.80 -23.80
CA ALA A 12 5.81 30.18 -23.67
C ALA A 12 5.64 28.71 -23.25
N PHE A 13 6.00 27.78 -24.12
CA PHE A 13 6.17 26.37 -23.76
C PHE A 13 7.49 26.23 -22.97
N ALA A 14 7.38 25.97 -21.66
CA ALA A 14 8.51 25.50 -20.88
C ALA A 14 8.80 24.02 -21.22
N PRO A 15 10.06 23.60 -21.37
CA PRO A 15 10.38 22.20 -21.60
C PRO A 15 10.09 21.40 -20.33
N ALA A 16 9.43 20.25 -20.49
CA ALA A 16 9.25 19.29 -19.41
C ALA A 16 10.62 18.77 -18.97
N ALA A 17 11.04 19.10 -17.74
CA ALA A 17 12.22 18.50 -17.14
C ALA A 17 12.00 16.98 -17.02
N ALA A 18 12.88 16.20 -17.64
CA ALA A 18 12.89 14.75 -17.50
C ALA A 18 13.11 14.39 -16.03
N ALA A 19 12.13 13.73 -15.41
CA ALA A 19 12.23 13.24 -14.05
C ALA A 19 13.35 12.19 -13.97
N ALA A 20 14.33 12.41 -13.09
CA ALA A 20 15.33 11.40 -12.75
C ALA A 20 14.63 10.15 -12.20
N PRO A 21 15.18 8.93 -12.44
CA PRO A 21 14.60 7.71 -11.90
C PRO A 21 14.60 7.79 -10.36
N LEU A 22 13.43 7.59 -9.74
CA LEU A 22 13.34 7.47 -8.28
C LEU A 22 14.24 6.33 -7.82
N LYS A 23 15.17 6.63 -6.90
CA LYS A 23 15.86 5.61 -6.11
C LYS A 23 14.79 4.72 -5.47
N ALA A 24 14.88 3.41 -5.67
CA ALA A 24 13.97 2.47 -5.01
C ALA A 24 14.01 2.74 -3.50
N ALA A 25 12.84 2.99 -2.90
CA ALA A 25 12.74 3.13 -1.45
C ALA A 25 13.25 1.82 -0.82
N ALA A 26 14.16 1.91 0.16
CA ALA A 26 14.60 0.75 0.93
C ALA A 26 13.37 0.07 1.55
N SER A 27 13.30 -1.26 1.48
CA SER A 27 12.18 -2.00 2.04
C SER A 27 12.18 -1.89 3.57
N LEU A 28 11.01 -1.98 4.20
CA LEU A 28 10.90 -1.94 5.67
C LEU A 28 11.79 -3.00 6.34
N CYS A 29 12.08 -4.11 5.66
CA CYS A 29 12.99 -5.13 6.14
C CYS A 29 14.46 -4.75 6.13
N ASP A 30 14.89 -3.93 5.17
CA ASP A 30 16.29 -3.52 5.03
C ASP A 30 16.72 -2.68 6.24
N THR A 31 15.79 -1.90 6.78
CA THR A 31 16.00 -1.01 7.93
C THR A 31 15.36 -1.52 9.23
N ALA A 32 14.71 -2.69 9.24
CA ALA A 32 14.02 -3.21 10.41
C ALA A 32 15.00 -3.44 11.57
N PRO A 33 14.84 -2.77 12.72
CA PRO A 33 15.67 -3.02 13.89
C PRO A 33 15.37 -4.41 14.48
N ASN A 34 16.31 -4.97 15.25
CA ASN A 34 15.98 -6.09 16.13
C ASN A 34 14.97 -5.63 17.17
N TRP A 35 13.99 -6.48 17.47
CA TRP A 35 13.03 -6.24 18.55
C TRP A 35 13.76 -6.10 19.89
N GLN A 36 13.29 -5.20 20.73
CA GLN A 36 13.86 -4.86 22.03
C GLN A 36 12.75 -4.79 23.07
N ALA A 37 12.92 -5.52 24.17
CA ALA A 37 11.99 -5.51 25.29
C ALA A 37 11.86 -4.09 25.88
N GLY A 38 10.63 -3.67 26.16
CA GLY A 38 10.32 -2.35 26.73
C GLY A 38 10.37 -1.18 25.74
N SER A 39 10.65 -1.42 24.45
CA SER A 39 10.57 -0.39 23.41
C SER A 39 9.13 -0.17 22.95
N TRP A 40 8.72 1.08 22.72
CA TRP A 40 7.40 1.34 22.14
C TRP A 40 7.47 1.24 20.61
N TYR A 41 6.57 0.45 20.01
CA TYR A 41 6.45 0.28 18.57
C TYR A 41 5.09 0.81 18.11
N THR A 42 5.07 1.79 17.21
CA THR A 42 3.81 2.23 16.61
C THR A 42 3.32 1.21 15.57
N ALA A 43 2.01 1.16 15.34
CA ALA A 43 1.44 0.34 14.28
C ALA A 43 2.17 0.57 12.92
N GLY A 44 2.44 -0.50 12.19
CA GLY A 44 3.23 -0.51 10.95
C GLY A 44 4.74 -0.67 11.14
N THR A 45 5.26 -0.62 12.38
CA THR A 45 6.70 -0.83 12.62
C THR A 45 7.09 -2.29 12.33
N VAL A 46 8.12 -2.49 11.51
CA VAL A 46 8.69 -3.82 11.25
C VAL A 46 9.93 -4.04 12.13
N VAL A 47 9.99 -5.18 12.80
CA VAL A 47 11.13 -5.61 13.63
C VAL A 47 11.62 -7.00 13.23
N ARG A 48 12.88 -7.30 13.55
CA ARG A 48 13.46 -8.64 13.49
C ARG A 48 13.38 -9.31 14.86
N PHE A 49 12.76 -10.48 14.94
CA PHE A 49 12.66 -11.27 16.18
C PHE A 49 12.91 -12.75 15.87
N ASN A 50 13.90 -13.35 16.55
CA ASN A 50 14.31 -14.75 16.36
C ASN A 50 14.53 -15.18 14.90
N GLY A 51 15.08 -14.28 14.08
CA GLY A 51 15.38 -14.53 12.66
C GLY A 51 14.19 -14.38 11.71
N ALA A 52 12.99 -14.12 12.23
CA ALA A 52 11.81 -13.76 11.44
C ALA A 52 11.53 -12.24 11.54
N TYR A 53 10.69 -11.74 10.64
CA TYR A 53 10.21 -10.37 10.69
C TYR A 53 8.76 -10.34 11.17
N TYR A 54 8.42 -9.29 11.92
CA TYR A 54 7.06 -9.05 12.39
C TYR A 54 6.72 -7.58 12.19
N ILE A 55 5.45 -7.30 11.93
CA ILE A 55 4.92 -5.95 11.82
C ILE A 55 3.92 -5.70 12.94
N ALA A 56 4.01 -4.54 13.58
CA ALA A 56 3.07 -4.14 14.61
C ALA A 56 1.70 -3.84 13.97
N GLU A 57 0.64 -4.54 14.36
CA GLU A 57 -0.73 -4.24 13.90
C GLU A 57 -1.36 -3.08 14.69
N HIS A 58 -0.93 -2.93 15.94
CA HIS A 58 -1.37 -1.90 16.87
C HIS A 58 -0.16 -1.30 17.58
N ASP A 59 -0.33 -0.11 18.16
CA ASP A 59 0.68 0.49 19.02
C ASP A 59 1.00 -0.43 20.18
N ASN A 60 2.28 -0.73 20.38
CA ASN A 60 2.72 -1.89 21.11
C ASN A 60 3.85 -1.56 22.10
N PRO A 61 3.67 -1.80 23.41
CA PRO A 61 4.69 -1.58 24.44
C PRO A 61 5.80 -2.64 24.46
N ALA A 62 6.15 -3.23 23.31
CA ALA A 62 7.02 -4.41 23.16
C ALA A 62 6.51 -5.67 23.88
N TYR A 63 5.27 -6.07 23.61
CA TYR A 63 4.87 -7.47 23.81
C TYR A 63 5.70 -8.38 22.88
N ASP A 64 5.87 -9.64 23.27
CA ASP A 64 6.62 -10.63 22.49
C ASP A 64 5.90 -10.96 21.16
N PRO A 65 6.60 -10.88 20.00
CA PRO A 65 6.01 -11.18 18.68
C PRO A 65 5.43 -12.57 18.48
N THR A 66 5.80 -13.54 19.30
CA THR A 66 5.29 -14.92 19.21
C THR A 66 4.12 -15.21 20.14
N ILE A 67 3.87 -14.35 21.13
CA ILE A 67 2.79 -14.57 22.12
C ILE A 67 1.52 -13.83 21.72
N SER A 68 1.63 -12.66 21.09
CA SER A 68 0.47 -11.82 20.77
C SER A 68 0.31 -11.57 19.28
N THR A 69 -0.49 -12.41 18.65
CA THR A 69 -0.98 -12.21 17.27
C THR A 69 -1.96 -11.04 17.14
N TRP A 70 -2.34 -10.39 18.26
CA TRP A 70 -3.09 -9.15 18.21
C TRP A 70 -2.17 -7.96 17.92
N TYR A 71 -1.01 -7.90 18.57
CA TYR A 71 -0.06 -6.81 18.38
C TYR A 71 0.89 -7.04 17.20
N TRP A 72 1.20 -8.28 16.87
CA TRP A 72 2.22 -8.63 15.88
C TRP A 72 1.70 -9.60 14.84
N ASP A 73 2.00 -9.30 13.59
CA ASP A 73 1.78 -10.21 12.48
C ASP A 73 3.10 -10.59 11.81
N PRO A 74 3.27 -11.84 11.34
CA PRO A 74 4.44 -12.23 10.57
C PRO A 74 4.62 -11.36 9.33
N TYR A 75 5.86 -10.95 9.06
CA TYR A 75 6.22 -10.11 7.93
C TYR A 75 7.21 -10.81 6.98
N THR A 76 7.00 -10.67 5.67
CA THR A 76 7.89 -11.21 4.64
C THR A 76 8.48 -10.09 3.79
N CYS A 77 9.78 -10.19 3.53
CA CYS A 77 10.53 -9.20 2.76
C CYS A 77 10.48 -9.56 1.28
N GLY A 78 9.85 -8.72 0.44
CA GLY A 78 9.74 -8.99 -1.00
C GLY A 78 8.48 -8.48 -1.69
N GLY A 79 7.73 -7.55 -1.09
CA GLY A 79 6.54 -6.96 -1.71
C GLY A 79 5.28 -7.83 -1.68
N GLY A 80 5.33 -9.00 -1.05
CA GLY A 80 4.16 -9.83 -0.76
C GLY A 80 3.27 -9.26 0.35
N ASN A 81 3.81 -8.35 1.18
CA ASN A 81 3.05 -7.73 2.25
C ASN A 81 2.59 -6.32 1.90
N PRO A 82 1.26 -6.09 1.84
CA PRO A 82 0.65 -4.82 1.48
C PRO A 82 0.71 -3.81 2.64
N PRO A 83 0.32 -2.55 2.39
CA PRO A 83 0.31 -1.50 3.40
C PRO A 83 -0.48 -1.92 4.65
N THR A 84 0.04 -1.66 5.85
CA THR A 84 -0.72 -1.82 7.11
C THR A 84 -1.81 -0.77 7.27
N THR A 85 -1.77 0.28 6.45
CA THR A 85 -2.76 1.34 6.37
C THR A 85 -3.36 1.39 4.96
N GLY A 86 -4.67 1.18 4.86
CA GLY A 86 -5.39 1.17 3.59
C GLY A 86 -5.62 -0.24 3.03
N PHE A 87 -5.94 -0.32 1.73
CA PHE A 87 -6.31 -1.58 1.08
C PHE A 87 -5.13 -2.57 1.05
N PRO A 88 -5.31 -3.83 1.48
CA PRO A 88 -4.23 -4.82 1.57
C PRO A 88 -3.83 -5.43 0.22
N VAL A 89 -4.10 -4.77 -0.91
CA VAL A 89 -3.56 -5.19 -2.21
C VAL A 89 -2.99 -3.94 -2.86
N SER A 90 -1.69 -3.91 -3.11
CA SER A 90 -1.04 -2.79 -3.79
C SER A 90 -1.42 -2.74 -5.27
N GLN A 91 -1.19 -1.60 -5.92
CA GLN A 91 -1.39 -1.48 -7.38
C GLN A 91 -0.57 -2.51 -8.16
N ALA A 92 0.68 -2.75 -7.75
CA ALA A 92 1.54 -3.74 -8.39
C ALA A 92 0.97 -5.16 -8.27
N GLN A 93 0.46 -5.53 -7.10
CA GLN A 93 -0.22 -6.82 -6.91
C GLN A 93 -1.51 -6.89 -7.72
N PHE A 94 -2.30 -5.82 -7.77
CA PHE A 94 -3.48 -5.74 -8.62
C PHE A 94 -3.13 -5.93 -10.10
N ASP A 95 -2.09 -5.27 -10.60
CA ASP A 95 -1.61 -5.42 -11.98
C ASP A 95 -1.11 -6.84 -12.27
N GLN A 96 -0.46 -7.49 -11.29
CA GLN A 96 -0.02 -8.88 -11.40
C GLN A 96 -1.18 -9.88 -11.37
N MET A 97 -2.20 -9.65 -10.55
CA MET A 97 -3.40 -10.50 -10.47
C MET A 97 -4.26 -10.37 -11.73
N PHE A 98 -4.26 -9.18 -12.35
CA PHE A 98 -5.11 -8.86 -13.49
C PHE A 98 -4.31 -8.30 -14.68
N PRO A 99 -3.42 -9.10 -15.29
CA PRO A 99 -2.52 -8.63 -16.35
C PRO A 99 -3.23 -8.34 -17.67
N ASN A 100 -4.36 -9.01 -17.93
CA ASN A 100 -5.12 -8.90 -19.18
C ASN A 100 -6.48 -8.21 -19.00
N ARG A 101 -6.67 -7.45 -17.90
CA ARG A 101 -7.95 -6.78 -17.63
C ARG A 101 -8.28 -5.73 -18.68
N ASN A 102 -9.57 -5.46 -18.85
CA ASN A 102 -10.02 -4.29 -19.60
C ASN A 102 -9.56 -3.00 -18.89
N SER A 103 -9.11 -2.00 -19.65
CA SER A 103 -8.65 -0.70 -19.13
C SER A 103 -9.71 0.07 -18.33
N PHE A 104 -10.99 -0.30 -18.47
CA PHE A 104 -12.08 0.20 -17.63
C PHE A 104 -11.87 -0.12 -16.14
N TYR A 105 -11.27 -1.27 -15.82
CA TYR A 105 -11.01 -1.71 -14.44
C TYR A 105 -9.67 -1.17 -13.95
N THR A 106 -9.72 -0.05 -13.23
CA THR A 106 -8.52 0.62 -12.70
C THR A 106 -8.36 0.41 -11.20
N TYR A 107 -7.11 0.32 -10.74
CA TYR A 107 -6.81 0.22 -9.31
C TYR A 107 -7.30 1.45 -8.53
N SER A 108 -7.18 2.65 -9.10
CA SER A 108 -7.71 3.86 -8.48
C SER A 108 -9.23 3.80 -8.31
N GLY A 109 -9.96 3.29 -9.32
CA GLY A 109 -11.40 3.10 -9.24
C GLY A 109 -11.80 2.14 -8.11
N LEU A 110 -11.07 1.02 -7.99
CA LEU A 110 -11.25 0.08 -6.88
C LEU A 110 -11.05 0.77 -5.53
N VAL A 111 -9.90 1.43 -5.32
CA VAL A 111 -9.57 2.08 -4.03
C VAL A 111 -10.56 3.20 -3.68
N SER A 112 -11.02 3.99 -4.66
CA SER A 112 -12.05 5.01 -4.42
C SER A 112 -13.37 4.38 -3.97
N ALA A 113 -13.77 3.25 -4.54
CA ALA A 113 -15.01 2.55 -4.18
C ALA A 113 -14.99 1.98 -2.75
N LEU A 114 -13.80 1.68 -2.20
CA LEU A 114 -13.67 1.16 -0.83
C LEU A 114 -14.22 2.12 0.23
N SER A 115 -14.25 3.43 -0.06
CA SER A 115 -14.83 4.42 0.86
C SER A 115 -16.32 4.19 1.15
N ALA A 116 -17.05 3.52 0.24
CA ALA A 116 -18.45 3.16 0.44
C ALA A 116 -18.62 1.97 1.42
N TYR A 117 -17.56 1.19 1.65
CA TYR A 117 -17.56 -0.01 2.49
C TYR A 117 -16.39 0.01 3.47
N PRO A 118 -16.41 0.89 4.49
CA PRO A 118 -15.24 1.15 5.35
C PRO A 118 -14.76 -0.09 6.13
N ALA A 119 -15.62 -1.06 6.39
CA ALA A 119 -15.26 -2.30 7.08
C ALA A 119 -14.56 -3.35 6.17
N PHE A 120 -14.77 -3.26 4.85
CA PHE A 120 -14.24 -4.24 3.89
C PHE A 120 -12.71 -4.18 3.84
N ALA A 121 -12.08 -5.34 4.01
CA ALA A 121 -10.63 -5.52 4.08
C ALA A 121 -9.94 -4.62 5.12
N ASN A 122 -10.69 -4.13 6.11
CA ASN A 122 -10.22 -3.29 7.21
C ASN A 122 -10.56 -3.88 8.60
N THR A 123 -11.20 -5.06 8.64
CA THR A 123 -11.67 -5.71 9.88
C THR A 123 -10.86 -6.96 10.19
N GLY A 124 -10.57 -7.20 11.48
CA GLY A 124 -9.80 -8.37 11.93
C GLY A 124 -8.29 -8.18 11.86
N SER A 125 -7.54 -9.28 11.98
CA SER A 125 -6.08 -9.27 11.81
C SER A 125 -5.69 -8.97 10.37
N THR A 126 -4.43 -8.63 10.12
CA THR A 126 -3.98 -8.34 8.75
C THR A 126 -4.10 -9.57 7.85
N GLU A 127 -3.95 -10.79 8.39
CA GLU A 127 -4.27 -12.02 7.64
C GLU A 127 -5.74 -12.09 7.19
N VAL A 128 -6.69 -11.76 8.08
CA VAL A 128 -8.13 -11.76 7.73
C VAL A 128 -8.44 -10.73 6.65
N LYS A 129 -7.90 -9.52 6.78
CA LYS A 129 -8.05 -8.44 5.78
C LYS A 129 -7.56 -8.88 4.41
N ARG A 130 -6.39 -9.54 4.35
CA ARG A 130 -5.82 -10.09 3.10
C ARG A 130 -6.71 -11.18 2.51
N ARG A 131 -7.21 -12.08 3.36
CA ARG A 131 -8.07 -13.18 2.92
C ARG A 131 -9.39 -12.66 2.35
N GLU A 132 -9.97 -11.64 2.97
CA GLU A 132 -11.18 -10.98 2.47
C GLU A 132 -10.94 -10.31 1.11
N ALA A 133 -9.87 -9.50 0.99
CA ALA A 133 -9.52 -8.85 -0.28
C ALA A 133 -9.22 -9.86 -1.40
N ALA A 134 -8.48 -10.92 -1.08
CA ALA A 134 -8.16 -11.98 -2.03
C ALA A 134 -9.42 -12.74 -2.48
N ALA A 135 -10.31 -13.09 -1.56
CA ALA A 135 -11.57 -13.77 -1.89
C ALA A 135 -12.46 -12.91 -2.80
N PHE A 136 -12.57 -11.61 -2.49
CA PHE A 136 -13.32 -10.67 -3.33
C PHE A 136 -12.73 -10.59 -4.74
N LEU A 137 -11.43 -10.33 -4.86
CA LEU A 137 -10.77 -10.19 -6.16
C LEU A 137 -10.79 -11.49 -6.96
N ALA A 138 -10.68 -12.65 -6.31
CA ALA A 138 -10.79 -13.94 -6.97
C ALA A 138 -12.19 -14.15 -7.58
N ASN A 139 -13.25 -13.81 -6.84
CA ASN A 139 -14.61 -13.88 -7.38
C ASN A 139 -14.82 -12.89 -8.54
N VAL A 140 -14.34 -11.64 -8.41
CA VAL A 140 -14.40 -10.67 -9.52
C VAL A 140 -13.67 -11.20 -10.76
N SER A 141 -12.51 -11.84 -10.58
CA SER A 141 -11.75 -12.46 -11.66
C SER A 141 -12.47 -13.62 -12.34
N HIS A 142 -13.37 -14.30 -11.63
CA HIS A 142 -14.11 -15.42 -12.18
C HIS A 142 -15.31 -14.94 -13.01
N GLU A 143 -15.91 -13.82 -12.62
CA GLU A 143 -17.09 -13.26 -13.27
C GLU A 143 -16.80 -12.35 -14.47
N THR A 144 -15.53 -12.01 -14.73
CA THR A 144 -15.10 -11.07 -15.79
C THR A 144 -13.90 -11.57 -16.56
#